data_AF-A0A419DFL1-F1
#
_entry.id   AF-A0A419DFL1-F1
#
_cell.length_a   1.000
_cell.length_b   1.000
_cell.length_c   1.000
_cell.angle_alpha   90.00
_cell.angle_beta   90.00
_cell.angle_gamma   90.00
#
_symmetry.space_group_name_H-M   'P 1'
#
loop_
_entity.id
_entity.type
_entity.pdbx_description
1 polymer ?
#
loop_
_entity_poly.entity_id
_entity_poly.type
_entity_poly.pdbx_seq_one_letter_code
_entity_poly.pdbx_strand_id
1 'polypeptide(L)'
;MLNIFDLHADIFKVLANPKRLEIIHLIRDRELSVSELEEMLDMRQANLSQHLMVLRENNLVKTRRDGQHIYYSLAYENILKASDLVREVLQERFKGQKNIIGLADGSIEDYLKEFKDPICGMMVSAKTAADSVRYEEKDYYFCARGCKMRFIGDPERYIGEKVG
;
A
#
# COMPACT_ATOMS: atom_id res chain seq x y z
N MET A 1 26.33 -26.00 9.16
CA MET A 1 24.91 -26.41 9.06
C MET A 1 24.10 -25.21 9.50
N LEU A 2 23.24 -24.66 8.64
CA LEU A 2 22.36 -23.56 9.03
C LEU A 2 21.28 -24.11 9.96
N ASN A 3 21.04 -23.44 11.08
CA ASN A 3 19.95 -23.80 11.99
C ASN A 3 18.68 -23.01 11.65
N ILE A 4 17.55 -23.42 12.22
CA ILE A 4 16.24 -22.80 11.93
C ILE A 4 16.20 -21.30 12.27
N PHE A 5 16.96 -20.84 13.28
CA PHE A 5 17.05 -19.43 13.64
C PHE A 5 17.86 -18.62 12.63
N ASP A 6 18.87 -19.21 11.99
CA ASP A 6 19.62 -18.53 10.92
C ASP A 6 18.68 -18.23 9.74
N LEU A 7 17.91 -19.24 9.31
CA LEU A 7 16.92 -19.11 8.24
C LEU A 7 15.82 -18.11 8.61
N HIS A 8 15.38 -18.14 9.87
CA HIS A 8 14.39 -17.18 10.38
C HIS A 8 14.92 -15.74 10.33
N ALA A 9 16.15 -15.51 10.81
CA ALA A 9 16.79 -14.21 10.77
C ALA A 9 16.95 -13.70 9.34
N ASP A 10 17.21 -14.57 8.37
CA ASP A 10 17.32 -14.19 6.97
C ASP A 10 15.99 -13.70 6.38
N ILE A 11 14.87 -14.34 6.71
CA ILE A 11 13.53 -13.81 6.36
C ILE A 11 13.31 -12.43 7.00
N PHE A 12 13.69 -12.25 8.27
CA PHE A 12 13.56 -10.95 8.92
C PHE A 12 14.44 -9.87 8.29
N LYS A 13 15.67 -10.19 7.87
CA LYS A 13 16.52 -9.24 7.12
C LYS A 13 15.85 -8.79 5.82
N VAL A 14 15.18 -9.71 5.13
CA VAL A 14 14.39 -9.37 3.93
C VAL A 14 13.24 -8.44 4.32
N LEU A 15 12.49 -8.74 5.37
CA LEU A 15 11.35 -7.91 5.79
C LEU A 15 11.73 -6.56 6.43
N ALA A 16 12.96 -6.39 6.92
CA ALA A 16 13.47 -5.19 7.58
C ALA A 16 13.70 -4.00 6.62
N ASN A 17 12.71 -3.67 5.80
CA ASN A 17 12.67 -2.50 4.94
C ASN A 17 11.23 -1.99 4.79
N PRO A 18 10.94 -0.71 5.09
CA PRO A 18 9.59 -0.16 5.05
C PRO A 18 8.87 -0.37 3.72
N LYS A 19 9.55 -0.15 2.59
CA LYS A 19 8.93 -0.28 1.26
C LYS A 19 8.58 -1.73 0.92
N ARG A 20 9.35 -2.70 1.38
CA ARG A 20 9.00 -4.12 1.22
C ARG A 20 7.79 -4.52 2.06
N LEU A 21 7.67 -3.97 3.27
CA LEU A 21 6.48 -4.17 4.11
C LEU A 21 5.24 -3.50 3.49
N GLU A 22 5.39 -2.31 2.92
CA GLU A 22 4.32 -1.65 2.14
C GLU A 22 3.90 -2.52 0.94
N ILE A 23 4.83 -3.02 0.13
CA ILE A 23 4.53 -3.91 -1.00
C ILE A 23 3.74 -5.14 -0.55
N ILE A 24 4.24 -5.85 0.48
CA ILE A 24 3.58 -7.05 1.04
C ILE A 24 2.16 -6.75 1.50
N HIS A 25 1.94 -5.57 2.06
CA HIS A 25 0.63 -5.13 2.50
C HIS A 25 -0.30 -4.82 1.32
N LEU A 26 0.19 -4.16 0.26
CA LEU A 26 -0.58 -3.83 -0.93
C LEU A 26 -1.05 -5.07 -1.70
N ILE A 27 -0.23 -6.13 -1.76
CA ILE A 27 -0.58 -7.39 -2.44
C ILE A 27 -1.29 -8.41 -1.53
N ARG A 28 -1.86 -7.95 -0.39
CA ARG A 28 -2.57 -8.77 0.58
C ARG A 28 -3.78 -9.49 -0.03
N ASP A 29 -4.69 -8.72 -0.62
CA ASP A 29 -6.01 -9.19 -1.03
C ASP A 29 -6.13 -9.42 -2.54
N ARG A 30 -5.19 -8.88 -3.32
CA ARG A 30 -5.16 -9.04 -4.78
C ARG A 30 -3.75 -9.04 -5.33
N GLU A 31 -3.62 -9.64 -6.51
CA GLU A 31 -2.43 -9.52 -7.33
C GLU A 31 -2.29 -8.11 -7.90
N LEU A 32 -1.08 -7.55 -7.87
CA LEU A 32 -0.77 -6.23 -8.43
C LEU A 32 0.37 -6.31 -9.44
N SER A 33 0.25 -5.56 -10.53
CA SER A 33 1.33 -5.37 -11.49
C SER A 33 2.39 -4.39 -10.99
N VAL A 34 3.56 -4.38 -11.64
CA VAL A 34 4.62 -3.42 -11.35
C VAL A 34 4.10 -1.98 -11.49
N SER A 35 3.40 -1.67 -12.57
CA SER A 35 2.88 -0.32 -12.82
C SER A 35 1.87 0.13 -11.76
N GLU A 36 0.96 -0.75 -11.33
CA GLU A 36 0.04 -0.45 -10.22
C GLU A 36 0.83 -0.18 -8.92
N LEU A 37 1.84 -0.99 -8.60
CA LEU A 37 2.66 -0.79 -7.41
C LEU A 37 3.50 0.50 -7.48
N GLU A 38 4.02 0.89 -8.65
CA GLU A 38 4.74 2.16 -8.83
C GLU A 38 3.85 3.36 -8.54
N GLU A 39 2.63 3.33 -9.09
CA GLU A 39 1.62 4.36 -8.89
C GLU A 39 1.21 4.46 -7.42
N MET A 40 0.96 3.32 -6.75
CA MET A 40 0.55 3.28 -5.35
C MET A 40 1.63 3.71 -4.36
N LEU A 41 2.91 3.44 -4.66
CA LEU A 41 4.04 3.70 -3.76
C LEU A 41 4.75 5.04 -4.03
N ASP A 42 4.32 5.77 -5.06
CA ASP A 42 4.97 6.99 -5.57
C ASP A 42 6.49 6.82 -5.71
N MET A 43 6.89 5.77 -6.42
CA MET A 43 8.31 5.42 -6.55
C MET A 43 8.70 5.05 -7.98
N ARG A 44 9.96 5.34 -8.32
CA ARG A 44 10.53 5.00 -9.64
C ARG A 44 10.66 3.48 -9.82
N GLN A 45 10.41 3.02 -11.04
CA GLN A 45 10.48 1.61 -11.47
C GLN A 45 11.74 0.89 -11.03
N ALA A 46 12.91 1.51 -11.19
CA ALA A 46 14.18 0.89 -10.86
C ALA A 46 14.26 0.52 -9.37
N ASN A 47 13.76 1.40 -8.50
CA ASN A 47 13.74 1.16 -7.06
C ASN A 47 12.72 0.08 -6.71
N LEU A 48 11.50 0.14 -7.26
CA LEU A 48 10.46 -0.86 -7.02
C LEU A 48 10.91 -2.25 -7.47
N SER A 49 11.46 -2.34 -8.69
CA SER A 49 11.94 -3.60 -9.28
C SER A 49 13.02 -4.24 -8.43
N GLN A 50 13.88 -3.43 -7.80
CA GLN A 50 14.88 -3.93 -6.85
C GLN A 50 14.22 -4.54 -5.61
N HIS A 51 13.21 -3.90 -5.02
CA HIS A 51 12.47 -4.47 -3.90
C HIS A 51 11.75 -5.77 -4.27
N LEU A 52 11.07 -5.79 -5.42
CA LEU A 52 10.37 -6.97 -5.94
C LEU A 52 11.33 -8.12 -6.26
N MET A 53 12.51 -7.81 -6.80
CA MET A 53 13.56 -8.80 -7.04
C MET A 53 14.02 -9.45 -5.73
N VAL A 54 14.35 -8.65 -4.71
CA VAL A 54 14.76 -9.16 -3.39
C VAL A 54 13.65 -10.03 -2.77
N LEU A 55 12.39 -9.61 -2.84
CA LEU A 55 11.27 -10.39 -2.34
C LEU A 55 11.09 -11.72 -3.11
N ARG A 56 11.28 -11.70 -4.44
CA ARG A 56 11.15 -12.89 -5.30
C ARG A 56 12.29 -13.88 -5.08
N GLU A 57 13.54 -13.41 -5.02
CA GLU A 57 14.73 -14.24 -4.78
C GLU A 57 14.67 -14.95 -3.42
N ASN A 58 14.01 -14.32 -2.44
CA ASN A 58 13.78 -14.90 -1.12
C ASN A 58 12.43 -15.64 -1.01
N ASN A 59 11.76 -15.90 -2.15
CA ASN A 59 10.51 -16.65 -2.25
C ASN A 59 9.35 -16.11 -1.38
N LEU A 60 9.34 -14.82 -1.05
CA LEU A 60 8.25 -14.19 -0.29
C LEU A 60 7.08 -13.76 -1.16
N VAL A 61 7.30 -13.63 -2.46
CA VAL A 61 6.28 -13.31 -3.46
C VAL A 61 6.34 -14.28 -4.63
N LYS A 62 5.19 -14.48 -5.28
CA LYS A 62 5.03 -15.23 -6.53
C LYS A 62 4.68 -14.27 -7.66
N THR A 63 4.89 -14.72 -8.89
CA THR A 63 4.58 -13.95 -10.08
C THR A 63 3.70 -14.73 -11.05
N ARG A 64 2.71 -14.05 -11.64
CA ARG A 64 1.91 -14.55 -12.76
C ARG A 64 2.08 -13.59 -13.94
N ARG A 65 2.26 -14.13 -15.15
CA ARG A 65 2.31 -13.32 -16.36
C ARG A 65 0.95 -13.34 -17.07
N ASP A 66 0.49 -12.17 -17.46
CA ASP A 66 -0.75 -11.98 -18.21
C ASP A 66 -0.52 -10.94 -19.32
N GLY A 67 -0.42 -11.42 -20.56
CA GLY A 67 0.03 -10.62 -21.69
C GLY A 67 1.41 -9.98 -21.46
N GLN A 68 1.43 -8.64 -21.48
CA GLN A 68 2.64 -7.84 -21.27
C GLN A 68 2.92 -7.55 -19.79
N HIS A 69 1.97 -7.82 -18.89
CA HIS A 69 2.08 -7.47 -17.48
C HIS A 69 2.54 -8.66 -16.63
N ILE A 70 3.32 -8.36 -15.59
CA ILE A 70 3.71 -9.30 -14.55
C ILE A 70 3.03 -8.86 -13.26
N TYR A 71 2.24 -9.76 -12.69
CA TYR A 71 1.49 -9.58 -11.47
C TYR A 71 2.20 -10.30 -10.31
N TYR A 72 2.15 -9.69 -9.12
CA TYR A 72 2.76 -10.19 -7.90
C TYR A 72 1.70 -10.52 -6.85
N SER A 73 1.86 -11.66 -6.18
CA SER A 73 1.07 -12.11 -5.03
C SER A 73 1.97 -12.62 -3.91
N LEU A 74 1.46 -12.71 -2.68
CA LEU A 74 2.20 -13.32 -1.57
C LEU A 74 2.45 -14.80 -1.83
N ALA A 75 3.67 -15.25 -1.53
CA ALA A 75 3.97 -16.67 -1.56
C ALA A 75 3.34 -17.41 -0.38
N TYR A 76 3.27 -16.74 0.78
CA TYR A 76 2.78 -17.30 2.04
C TYR A 76 2.01 -16.26 2.87
N GLU A 77 0.79 -16.60 3.28
CA GLU A 77 -0.07 -15.73 4.11
C GLU A 77 0.45 -15.54 5.55
N ASN A 78 1.26 -16.47 6.06
CA ASN A 78 1.83 -16.37 7.40
C ASN A 78 2.80 -15.17 7.56
N ILE A 79 3.44 -14.72 6.47
CA ILE A 79 4.27 -13.51 6.46
C ILE A 79 3.43 -12.28 6.78
N LEU A 80 2.22 -12.23 6.23
CA LEU A 80 1.28 -11.16 6.49
C LEU A 80 0.81 -11.17 7.95
N LYS A 81 0.43 -12.35 8.46
CA LYS A 81 0.06 -12.53 9.87
C LYS A 81 1.18 -12.10 10.82
N ALA A 82 2.42 -12.45 10.51
CA ALA A 82 3.57 -12.01 11.29
C ALA A 82 3.73 -10.46 11.26
N SER A 83 3.54 -9.83 10.09
CA SER A 83 3.55 -8.38 9.98
C SER A 83 2.43 -7.71 10.78
N ASP A 84 1.25 -8.32 10.85
CA ASP A 84 0.12 -7.82 11.63
C ASP A 84 0.39 -7.93 13.13
N LEU A 85 0.94 -9.06 13.59
CA LEU A 85 1.36 -9.23 14.99
C LEU A 85 2.43 -8.22 15.42
N VAL A 86 3.40 -7.91 14.56
CA VAL A 86 4.38 -6.85 14.85
C VAL A 86 3.68 -5.50 14.98
N ARG A 87 2.65 -5.23 14.18
CA ARG A 87 1.87 -3.99 14.25
C ARG A 87 1.09 -3.90 15.56
N GLU A 88 0.48 -4.98 16.03
CA GLU A 88 -0.18 -5.04 17.33
C GLU A 88 0.80 -4.70 18.47
N VAL A 89 2.00 -5.29 18.45
CA VAL A 89 3.06 -4.96 19.44
C VAL A 89 3.43 -3.47 19.39
N LEU A 90 3.52 -2.87 18.20
CA LEU A 90 3.80 -1.44 18.05
C LEU A 90 2.65 -0.59 18.61
N GLN A 91 1.39 -0.97 18.35
CA GLN A 91 0.22 -0.27 18.89
C GLN A 91 0.19 -0.31 20.42
N GLU A 92 0.48 -1.47 21.02
CA GLU A 92 0.60 -1.60 22.48
C GLU A 92 1.73 -0.74 23.04
N ARG A 93 2.92 -0.81 22.41
CA ARG A 93 4.11 -0.08 22.86
C ARG A 93 3.94 1.44 22.83
N PHE A 94 3.22 1.94 21.83
CA PHE A 94 3.03 3.37 21.59
C PHE A 94 1.63 3.86 21.96
N LYS A 95 0.87 3.06 22.71
CA LYS A 95 -0.48 3.42 23.17
C LYS A 95 -0.46 4.79 23.87
N GLY A 96 -1.30 5.71 23.40
CA GLY A 96 -1.40 7.08 23.93
C GLY A 96 -0.41 8.09 23.36
N GLN A 97 0.49 7.69 22.45
CA GLN A 97 1.39 8.62 21.74
C GLN A 97 0.79 9.04 20.39
N LYS A 98 0.50 10.34 20.22
CA LYS A 98 -0.14 10.90 19.02
C LYS A 98 0.82 11.18 17.85
N ASN A 99 2.11 10.88 18.02
CA ASN A 99 3.17 11.36 17.13
C ASN A 99 3.60 10.33 16.06
N ILE A 100 2.98 9.14 16.04
CA ILE A 100 3.27 8.11 15.05
C ILE A 100 2.07 7.92 14.14
N ILE A 101 2.28 8.16 12.84
CA ILE A 101 1.27 7.99 11.80
C ILE A 101 0.89 6.50 11.73
N GLY A 102 -0.40 6.17 11.91
CA GLY A 102 -0.93 4.80 11.75
C GLY A 102 -1.06 3.95 13.02
N LEU A 103 -0.82 4.49 14.22
CA LEU A 103 -0.93 3.77 15.49
C LEU A 103 -2.10 4.22 16.38
N ALA A 104 -2.89 5.20 15.96
CA ALA A 104 -3.72 6.00 16.86
C ALA A 104 -5.24 5.76 16.77
N ASP A 105 -5.73 4.59 16.36
CA ASP A 105 -7.19 4.34 16.34
C ASP A 105 -7.62 2.89 16.11
N GLY A 106 -6.70 1.94 15.94
CA GLY A 106 -7.06 0.50 15.98
C GLY A 106 -7.90 -0.01 14.80
N SER A 107 -8.10 0.77 13.74
CA SER A 107 -8.56 0.24 12.46
C SER A 107 -7.48 0.48 11.39
N ILE A 108 -7.06 -0.59 10.73
CA ILE A 108 -6.31 -0.50 9.46
C ILE A 108 -7.15 0.28 8.43
N GLU A 109 -8.48 0.24 8.57
CA GLU A 109 -9.47 0.88 7.70
C GLU A 109 -9.41 2.42 7.71
N ASP A 110 -8.90 3.08 8.74
CA ASP A 110 -8.71 4.54 8.73
C ASP A 110 -7.35 4.95 8.14
N TYR A 111 -6.35 4.06 8.18
CA TYR A 111 -5.06 4.24 7.47
C TYR A 111 -5.17 3.87 5.99
N LEU A 112 -6.01 2.88 5.66
CA LEU A 112 -6.34 2.37 4.34
C LEU A 112 -7.77 2.73 3.91
N LYS A 113 -8.37 3.83 4.43
CA LYS A 113 -9.62 4.32 3.85
C LYS A 113 -9.28 4.87 2.49
N GLU A 114 -9.21 3.97 1.52
CA GLU A 114 -8.74 4.23 0.18
C GLU A 114 -9.90 4.88 -0.57
N PHE A 115 -9.79 6.19 -0.75
CA PHE A 115 -10.64 6.92 -1.65
C PHE A 115 -10.00 6.81 -3.03
N LYS A 116 -10.80 6.43 -4.02
CA LYS A 116 -10.39 6.49 -5.42
C LYS A 116 -10.39 7.96 -5.84
N ASP A 117 -9.21 8.52 -6.13
CA ASP A 117 -9.07 9.81 -6.79
C ASP A 117 -9.89 9.74 -8.10
N PRO A 118 -10.94 10.56 -8.25
CA PRO A 118 -11.88 10.43 -9.36
C PRO A 118 -11.29 10.85 -10.71
N ILE A 119 -10.11 11.49 -10.71
CA ILE A 119 -9.44 11.93 -11.94
C ILE A 119 -8.58 10.83 -12.54
N CYS A 120 -7.74 10.21 -11.71
CA CYS A 120 -6.75 9.24 -12.19
C CYS A 120 -7.02 7.81 -11.71
N GLY A 121 -7.97 7.60 -10.79
CA GLY A 121 -8.24 6.30 -10.20
C GLY A 121 -7.27 5.89 -9.09
N MET A 122 -6.38 6.78 -8.67
CA MET A 122 -5.37 6.52 -7.65
C MET A 122 -6.01 6.33 -6.27
N MET A 123 -5.61 5.28 -5.56
CA MET A 123 -6.07 5.03 -4.19
C MET A 123 -5.29 5.92 -3.24
N VAL A 124 -5.98 6.82 -2.56
CA VAL A 124 -5.39 7.74 -1.57
C VAL A 124 -6.08 7.54 -0.23
N SER A 125 -5.32 7.60 0.86
CA SER A 125 -5.91 7.66 2.19
C SER A 125 -6.15 9.10 2.58
N ALA A 126 -7.11 9.34 3.48
CA ALA A 126 -7.35 10.68 4.04
C ALA A 126 -6.09 11.31 4.68
N LYS A 127 -5.07 10.50 5.03
CA LYS A 127 -3.78 10.94 5.57
C LYS A 127 -2.67 11.09 4.52
N THR A 128 -2.73 10.40 3.37
CA THR A 128 -1.70 10.49 2.30
C THR A 128 -2.11 11.35 1.12
N ALA A 129 -3.37 11.79 1.07
CA ALA A 129 -3.84 12.72 0.06
C ALA A 129 -3.01 14.02 0.09
N ALA A 130 -2.39 14.35 -1.05
CA ALA A 130 -1.65 15.60 -1.19
C ALA A 130 -2.57 16.82 -1.12
N ASP A 131 -3.86 16.65 -1.41
CA ASP A 131 -4.89 17.66 -1.22
C ASP A 131 -6.29 17.01 -1.12
N SER A 132 -7.27 17.76 -0.61
CA SER A 132 -8.69 17.35 -0.57
C SER A 132 -9.63 18.49 -0.94
N VAL A 133 -10.85 18.13 -1.36
CA VAL A 133 -11.95 19.07 -1.57
C VAL A 133 -13.25 18.45 -1.11
N ARG A 134 -14.10 19.25 -0.48
CA ARG A 134 -15.48 18.88 -0.22
C ARG A 134 -16.34 19.38 -1.38
N TYR A 135 -17.07 18.49 -2.01
CA TYR A 135 -18.00 18.82 -3.09
C TYR A 135 -19.33 18.10 -2.80
N GLU A 136 -20.43 18.85 -2.82
CA GLU A 136 -21.71 18.44 -2.25
C GLU A 136 -21.54 17.99 -0.77
N GLU A 137 -22.00 16.78 -0.41
CA GLU A 137 -21.89 16.21 0.94
C GLU A 137 -20.75 15.18 1.08
N LYS A 138 -19.87 15.07 0.08
CA LYS A 138 -18.78 14.08 0.05
C LYS A 138 -17.40 14.74 0.02
N ASP A 139 -16.48 14.18 0.78
CA ASP A 139 -15.06 14.55 0.74
C ASP A 139 -14.35 13.73 -0.35
N TYR A 140 -13.62 14.42 -1.23
CA TYR A 140 -12.78 13.84 -2.26
C TYR A 140 -11.32 14.12 -1.96
N TYR A 141 -10.50 13.09 -2.15
CA TYR A 141 -9.08 13.11 -1.82
C TYR A 141 -8.28 12.92 -3.11
N PHE A 142 -7.16 13.63 -3.23
CA PHE A 142 -6.38 13.67 -4.46
C PHE A 142 -4.92 13.33 -4.20
N CYS A 143 -4.33 12.63 -5.16
CA CYS A 143 -2.93 12.24 -5.08
C CYS A 143 -1.96 13.41 -5.29
N ALA A 144 -2.42 14.47 -5.97
CA ALA A 144 -1.63 15.65 -6.26
C ALA A 144 -2.53 16.89 -6.41
N ARG A 145 -1.95 18.07 -6.17
CA ARG A 145 -2.61 19.37 -6.38
C ARG A 145 -3.17 19.53 -7.80
N GLY A 146 -2.50 18.96 -8.81
CA GLY A 146 -2.95 18.98 -10.20
C GLY A 146 -4.25 18.21 -10.44
N CYS A 147 -4.44 17.06 -9.78
CA CYS A 147 -5.68 16.28 -9.85
C CYS A 147 -6.84 17.06 -9.25
N LYS A 148 -6.62 17.67 -8.07
CA LYS A 148 -7.61 18.58 -7.47
C LYS A 148 -8.00 19.73 -8.40
N MET A 149 -7.04 20.37 -9.05
CA MET A 149 -7.34 21.49 -9.95
C MET A 149 -8.18 21.08 -11.16
N ARG A 150 -7.95 19.89 -11.71
CA ARG A 150 -8.78 19.34 -12.80
C ARG A 150 -10.18 18.98 -12.31
N PHE A 151 -10.29 18.38 -11.12
CA PHE A 151 -11.58 18.09 -10.50
C PHE A 151 -12.39 19.36 -10.26
N ILE A 152 -11.80 20.42 -9.69
CA ILE A 152 -12.47 21.70 -9.47
C ILE A 152 -12.93 22.36 -10.79
N GLY A 153 -12.18 22.15 -11.89
CA GLY A 153 -12.49 22.73 -13.19
C GLY A 153 -13.70 22.10 -13.89
N ASP A 154 -14.01 20.83 -13.61
CA ASP A 154 -15.15 20.11 -14.20
C ASP A 154 -15.57 18.90 -13.34
N PRO A 155 -16.16 19.11 -12.14
CA PRO A 155 -16.41 18.02 -11.20
C PRO A 155 -17.39 16.97 -11.74
N GLU A 156 -18.48 17.41 -12.40
CA GLU A 156 -19.57 16.55 -12.88
C GLU A 156 -19.07 15.45 -13.84
N ARG A 157 -18.02 15.75 -14.61
CA ARG A 157 -17.38 14.78 -15.51
C ARG A 157 -16.75 13.58 -14.80
N TYR A 158 -16.40 13.71 -13.52
CA TYR A 158 -15.68 12.69 -12.76
C TYR A 158 -16.52 12.06 -11.65
N ILE A 159 -17.73 12.58 -11.42
CA ILE A 159 -18.65 12.10 -10.41
C ILE A 159 -19.71 11.23 -11.11
N GLY A 160 -19.32 10.02 -11.55
CA GLY A 160 -20.24 9.13 -12.26
C GLY A 160 -19.68 7.76 -12.62
N GLU A 161 -19.76 6.80 -11.70
CA GLU A 161 -20.50 5.53 -11.85
C GLU A 161 -20.40 4.71 -10.55
N LYS A 162 -21.50 4.02 -10.22
CA LYS A 162 -21.86 3.43 -8.93
C LYS A 162 -20.77 2.57 -8.28
N VAL A 163 -20.45 2.85 -7.02
CA VAL A 163 -19.93 1.85 -6.07
C VAL A 163 -21.05 1.58 -5.07
N GLY A 164 -21.87 0.58 -5.40
CA GLY A 164 -22.57 -0.22 -4.40
C GLY A 164 -21.69 -1.38 -3.98
#